data_AF-A0A949XI73-F1
#
_entry.id   AF-A0A949XI73-F1
#
_cell.length_a   1.000
_cell.length_b   1.000
_cell.length_c   1.000
_cell.angle_alpha   90.00
_cell.angle_beta   90.00
_cell.angle_gamma   90.00
#
_symmetry.space_group_name_H-M   'P 1'
#
loop_
_entity.id
_entity.type
_entity.pdbx_description
1 polymer ?
#
loop_
_entity_poly.entity_id
_entity_poly.type
_entity_poly.pdbx_seq_one_letter_code
_entity_poly.pdbx_strand_id
1 'polypeptide(L)'
;MRAVMTRDVGVVRDASGLARAIGFMHPHSHVSGHALVGMMVAVAAHNRQESRGAHARTDFAQTLPQPPAQQIWTLDSTNDYVQNLGLHRPSRHMRSL
;
A
#
# COMPACT_ATOMS: atom_id res chain seq x y z
N MET A 1 -12.34 -4.58 -0.06
CA MET A 1 -11.59 -3.42 -0.59
C MET A 1 -12.02 -2.11 0.06
N ARG A 2 -13.23 -1.57 -0.23
CA ARG A 2 -13.71 -0.29 0.33
C ARG A 2 -13.55 -0.17 1.86
N ALA A 3 -14.00 -1.15 2.63
CA ALA A 3 -13.87 -1.12 4.09
C ALA A 3 -12.41 -1.01 4.58
N VAL A 4 -11.48 -1.73 3.92
CA VAL A 4 -10.05 -1.67 4.22
C VAL A 4 -9.46 -0.31 3.83
N MET A 5 -9.82 0.23 2.67
CA MET A 5 -9.39 1.57 2.27
C MET A 5 -9.87 2.64 3.26
N THR A 6 -11.12 2.57 3.72
CA THR A 6 -11.66 3.51 4.70
C THR A 6 -10.94 3.40 6.04
N ARG A 7 -10.72 2.18 6.53
CA ARG A 7 -10.14 1.93 7.86
C ARG A 7 -8.65 2.22 7.91
N ASP A 8 -7.89 1.71 6.93
CA ASP A 8 -6.43 1.59 7.02
C ASP A 8 -5.70 2.56 6.07
N VAL A 9 -6.40 3.15 5.07
CA VAL A 9 -5.84 4.06 4.06
C VAL A 9 -6.60 5.40 4.01
N GLY A 10 -7.41 5.66 5.05
CA GLY A 10 -8.23 6.87 5.22
C GLY A 10 -7.41 8.14 5.46
N VAL A 11 -8.03 9.20 5.97
CA VAL A 11 -7.35 10.50 6.18
C VAL A 11 -6.13 10.35 7.08
N VAL A 12 -6.30 9.67 8.21
CA VAL A 12 -5.28 9.39 9.20
C VAL A 12 -4.72 7.99 8.95
N ARG A 13 -3.40 7.87 8.88
CA ARG A 13 -2.69 6.63 8.53
C ARG A 13 -1.53 6.38 9.46
N ASP A 14 -1.17 5.12 9.62
CA ASP A 14 0.05 4.68 10.29
C ASP A 14 0.66 3.47 9.56
N ALA A 15 1.92 3.16 9.82
CA ALA A 15 2.61 2.03 9.20
C ALA A 15 1.87 0.70 9.37
N SER A 16 1.27 0.44 10.53
CA SER A 16 0.59 -0.83 10.82
C SER A 16 -0.67 -1.00 9.97
N GLY A 17 -1.49 0.05 9.84
CA GLY A 17 -2.69 0.06 8.99
C GLY A 17 -2.33 -0.13 7.54
N LEU A 18 -1.33 0.61 7.07
CA LEU A 18 -0.88 0.52 5.69
C LEU A 18 -0.33 -0.87 5.36
N ALA A 19 0.48 -1.48 6.23
CA ALA A 19 0.97 -2.84 6.06
C ALA A 19 -0.18 -3.88 6.05
N ARG A 20 -1.18 -3.76 6.95
CA ARG A 20 -2.37 -4.61 6.93
C ARG A 20 -3.14 -4.49 5.62
N ALA A 21 -3.32 -3.28 5.12
CA ALA A 21 -4.04 -3.01 3.87
C ALA A 21 -3.31 -3.65 2.68
N ILE A 22 -1.98 -3.49 2.60
CA ILE A 22 -1.14 -4.12 1.57
C ILE A 22 -1.30 -5.65 1.62
N GLY A 23 -1.10 -6.26 2.79
CA GLY A 23 -1.21 -7.71 2.96
C GLY A 23 -2.59 -8.27 2.61
N PHE A 24 -3.66 -7.53 2.92
CA PHE A 24 -5.03 -7.92 2.55
C PHE A 24 -5.29 -7.86 1.03
N MET A 25 -4.79 -6.82 0.36
CA MET A 25 -5.08 -6.59 -1.06
C MET A 25 -4.16 -7.36 -2.00
N HIS A 26 -2.92 -7.62 -1.59
CA HIS A 26 -1.90 -8.27 -2.43
C HIS A 26 -2.32 -9.62 -3.03
N PRO A 27 -2.96 -10.55 -2.30
CA PRO A 27 -3.44 -11.80 -2.88
C PRO A 27 -4.50 -11.61 -3.97
N HIS A 28 -5.25 -10.51 -3.96
CA HIS A 28 -6.39 -10.29 -4.84
C HIS A 28 -6.06 -9.37 -6.04
N SER A 29 -4.88 -8.75 -6.06
CA SER A 29 -4.52 -7.73 -7.06
C SER A 29 -4.44 -8.25 -8.50
N HIS A 30 -4.29 -9.56 -8.70
CA HIS A 30 -4.23 -10.17 -10.04
C HIS A 30 -5.61 -10.41 -10.67
N VAL A 31 -6.69 -10.40 -9.88
CA VAL A 31 -8.07 -10.67 -10.32
C VAL A 31 -9.02 -9.51 -10.08
N SER A 32 -8.55 -8.43 -9.44
CA SER A 32 -9.38 -7.27 -9.11
C SER A 32 -8.60 -5.96 -9.27
N GLY A 33 -9.03 -5.12 -10.21
CA GLY A 33 -8.47 -3.78 -10.40
C GLY A 33 -8.61 -2.90 -9.16
N HIS A 34 -9.70 -3.05 -8.39
CA HIS A 34 -9.86 -2.36 -7.11
C HIS A 34 -8.81 -2.77 -6.07
N ALA A 35 -8.50 -4.07 -6.00
CA ALA A 35 -7.46 -4.57 -5.10
C ALA A 35 -6.08 -4.11 -5.56
N LEU A 36 -5.82 -4.13 -6.87
CA LEU A 36 -4.57 -3.66 -7.44
C LEU A 36 -4.32 -2.18 -7.13
N VAL A 37 -5.24 -1.30 -7.51
CA VAL A 37 -5.09 0.15 -7.31
C VAL A 37 -5.07 0.48 -5.81
N GLY A 38 -5.93 -0.15 -5.01
CA GLY A 38 -5.93 0.04 -3.55
C GLY A 38 -4.59 -0.36 -2.91
N MET A 39 -3.99 -1.47 -3.37
CA MET A 39 -2.65 -1.89 -2.93
C MET A 39 -1.58 -0.88 -3.34
N MET A 40 -1.58 -0.40 -4.60
CA MET A 40 -0.62 0.60 -5.08
C MET A 40 -0.70 1.90 -4.27
N VAL A 41 -1.91 2.37 -3.93
CA VAL A 41 -2.10 3.54 -3.06
C VAL A 41 -1.56 3.28 -1.65
N ALA A 42 -1.82 2.10 -1.08
CA ALA A 42 -1.31 1.73 0.24
C ALA A 42 0.23 1.64 0.27
N VAL A 43 0.86 1.09 -0.77
CA VAL A 43 2.32 1.03 -0.93
C VAL A 43 2.92 2.43 -1.03
N ALA A 44 2.37 3.29 -1.88
CA ALA A 44 2.83 4.68 -2.01
C ALA A 44 2.72 5.42 -0.67
N ALA A 45 1.61 5.24 0.03
CA ALA A 45 1.38 5.83 1.33
C ALA A 45 2.35 5.29 2.40
N HIS A 46 2.64 3.97 2.40
CA HIS A 46 3.54 3.33 3.35
C HIS A 46 4.98 3.82 3.18
N ASN A 47 5.44 3.89 1.93
CA ASN A 47 6.77 4.36 1.59
C ASN A 47 6.99 5.85 1.93
N ARG A 48 5.93 6.65 1.95
CA ARG A 48 6.01 8.08 2.27
C ARG A 48 6.07 8.30 3.79
N GLN A 49 7.25 8.67 4.28
CA GLN A 49 7.54 8.88 5.71
C GLN A 49 7.45 10.36 6.12
N GLU A 50 6.33 11.01 5.81
CA GLU A 50 6.04 12.38 6.24
C GLU A 50 4.53 12.63 6.23
N SER A 51 4.09 13.74 6.82
CA SER A 51 2.74 14.26 6.65
C SER A 51 2.76 15.51 5.79
N ARG A 52 1.95 15.57 4.73
CA ARG A 52 1.86 16.71 3.83
C ARG A 52 0.51 16.76 3.11
N GLY A 53 -0.17 17.89 3.15
CA GLY A 53 -1.48 18.06 2.52
C GLY A 53 -2.50 17.02 3.04
N ALA A 54 -3.20 16.32 2.13
CA ALA A 54 -4.16 15.27 2.49
C ALA A 54 -3.53 13.93 2.93
N HIS A 55 -2.21 13.84 2.95
CA HIS A 55 -1.48 12.67 3.41
C HIS A 55 -1.03 12.88 4.87
N ALA A 56 -1.82 12.40 5.85
CA ALA A 56 -1.48 12.46 7.27
C ALA A 56 -1.00 11.09 7.79
N ARG A 57 0.22 11.05 8.33
CA ARG A 57 0.90 9.91 8.95
C ARG A 57 1.10 10.19 10.43
N THR A 58 0.46 9.44 11.33
CA THR A 58 0.59 9.67 12.78
C THR A 58 1.97 9.29 13.30
N ASP A 59 2.62 8.33 12.63
CA ASP A 59 3.99 7.89 12.87
C ASP A 59 5.05 8.79 12.20
N PHE A 60 4.64 9.71 11.31
CA PHE A 60 5.47 10.71 10.66
C PHE A 60 4.72 12.05 10.56
N ALA A 61 4.40 12.65 11.70
CA ALA A 61 3.51 13.81 11.77
C ALA A 61 4.07 15.10 11.12
N GLN A 62 5.40 15.16 10.92
CA GLN A 62 6.07 16.34 10.39
C GLN A 62 6.09 16.34 8.85
N THR A 63 6.03 17.54 8.28
CA THR A 63 6.33 17.79 6.89
C THR A 63 7.85 17.94 6.73
N LEU A 64 8.47 17.19 5.81
CA LEU A 64 9.91 17.31 5.57
C LEU A 64 10.26 18.66 4.93
N PRO A 65 11.46 19.23 5.18
CA PRO A 65 11.80 20.56 4.66
C PRO A 65 11.88 20.59 3.12
N GLN A 66 12.38 19.52 2.53
CA GLN A 66 12.48 19.40 1.07
C GLN A 66 11.11 19.00 0.49
N PRO A 67 10.72 19.57 -0.66
CA PRO A 67 9.59 19.03 -1.38
C PRO A 67 9.86 17.56 -1.73
N PRO A 68 8.86 16.68 -1.57
CA PRO A 68 9.00 15.28 -1.96
C PRO A 68 9.34 15.20 -3.46
N ALA A 69 10.21 14.27 -3.83
CA ALA A 69 10.24 13.84 -5.22
C ALA A 69 8.84 13.32 -5.62
N GLN A 70 8.44 13.56 -6.88
CA GLN A 70 7.23 12.92 -7.40
C GLN A 70 7.36 11.40 -7.24
N GLN A 71 6.39 10.78 -6.58
CA GLN A 71 6.37 9.34 -6.43
C GLN A 71 5.71 8.72 -7.65
N ILE A 72 6.50 8.00 -8.45
CA ILE A 72 6.02 7.21 -9.57
C ILE A 72 6.06 5.74 -9.15
N TRP A 73 4.91 5.09 -9.18
CA TRP A 73 4.77 3.66 -8.89
C TRP A 73 4.31 2.93 -10.13
N THR A 74 5.11 1.96 -10.55
CA THR A 74 4.74 0.97 -11.56
C THR A 74 4.21 -0.28 -10.88
N LEU A 75 3.56 -1.17 -11.64
CA LEU A 75 3.17 -2.47 -11.11
C LEU A 75 4.39 -3.26 -10.60
N ASP A 76 5.49 -3.24 -11.34
CA ASP A 76 6.71 -3.97 -11.00
C ASP A 76 7.34 -3.43 -9.71
N SER A 77 7.59 -2.13 -9.62
CA SER A 77 8.13 -1.51 -8.40
C SER A 77 7.22 -1.68 -7.18
N THR A 78 5.90 -1.72 -7.38
CA THR A 78 4.95 -2.02 -6.31
C THR A 78 5.11 -3.46 -5.84
N ASN A 79 5.18 -4.43 -6.76
CA ASN A 79 5.36 -5.83 -6.42
C ASN A 79 6.71 -6.05 -5.70
N ASP A 80 7.79 -5.46 -6.19
CA ASP A 80 9.12 -5.54 -5.55
C ASP A 80 9.07 -5.03 -4.10
N TYR A 81 8.41 -3.89 -3.88
CA TYR A 81 8.22 -3.34 -2.54
C TYR A 81 7.44 -4.27 -1.61
N VAL A 82 6.37 -4.88 -2.10
CA VAL A 82 5.55 -5.82 -1.32
C VAL A 82 6.32 -7.10 -0.99
N GLN A 83 7.15 -7.60 -1.90
CA GLN A 83 8.03 -8.74 -1.64
C GLN A 83 9.09 -8.40 -0.58
N ASN A 84 9.68 -7.20 -0.65
CA ASN A 84 10.67 -6.72 0.34
C ASN A 84 10.08 -6.53 1.74
N LEU A 85 8.76 -6.29 1.85
CA LEU A 85 8.03 -6.29 3.13
C LEU A 85 7.82 -7.71 3.71
N GLY A 86 8.22 -8.76 2.99
CA GLY A 86 7.98 -10.16 3.35
C GLY A 86 6.54 -10.63 3.11
N LEU A 87 5.71 -9.81 2.44
CA LEU A 87 4.31 -10.11 2.15
C LEU A 87 4.19 -10.89 0.84
N HIS A 88 4.51 -12.17 0.89
CA HIS A 88 4.50 -13.05 -0.28
C HIS A 88 3.07 -13.29 -0.82
N ARG A 89 2.92 -13.44 -2.14
CA ARG A 89 1.68 -13.98 -2.70
C ARG A 89 1.54 -15.45 -2.30
N PRO A 90 0.35 -15.92 -1.89
CA PRO A 90 0.12 -17.35 -1.75
C PRO A 90 0.30 -18.04 -3.10
N SER A 91 1.12 -19.09 -3.13
CA SER A 91 1.36 -19.92 -4.30
C SER A 91 0.03 -20.44 -4.84
N ARG A 92 -0.22 -20.23 -6.14
CA ARG A 92 -1.42 -20.71 -6.82
C ARG A 92 -1.35 -22.24 -6.87
N HIS A 93 -1.93 -22.93 -5.90
CA HIS A 93 -2.11 -24.38 -6.00
C HIS A 93 -2.98 -24.66 -7.23
N MET A 94 -2.35 -25.34 -8.19
CA MET A 94 -2.94 -25.81 -9.44
C MET A 94 -4.15 -26.67 -9.10
N ARG A 95 -5.35 -26.15 -9.39
CA ARG A 95 -6.57 -26.97 -9.37
C ARG A 95 -6.49 -27.91 -10.57
N SER A 96 -5.99 -29.12 -10.33
CA SER A 96 -6.26 -30.28 -11.15
C SER A 96 -7.74 -30.63 -10.97
N LEU A 97 -8.46 -30.64 -12.09
CA LEU A 97 -9.64 -31.47 -12.34
C LEU A 97 -9.41 -32.12 -13.72
#